data_AF-A0AAW0BXR3-F1
#
_entry.id   AF-A0AAW0BXR3-F1
#
_cell.length_a   1.000
_cell.length_b   1.000
_cell.length_c   1.000
_cell.angle_alpha   90.00
_cell.angle_beta   90.00
_cell.angle_gamma   90.00
#
_symmetry.space_group_name_H-M   'P 1'
#
loop_
_entity.id
_entity.type
_entity.pdbx_description
1 polymer ?
#
loop_
_entity_poly.entity_id
_entity_poly.type
_entity_poly.pdbx_seq_one_letter_code
_entity_poly.pdbx_strand_id
1 'polypeptide(L)'
;MLPSLSISLLGVGAVVAQTQFANLHWPYDPTIEYLEGLLYESTAMSSLAANCVERNDTTVSAQWVRIGYHDMSTHNIHDGTGGLDASIRFELDRGENVGIGMRRSLEDFIALQRTYASMADLIAMGVVLAYPSCGAPFFPSYRAGRVDATSAGPPGVPEPQQDVQTHIEKFANQGFDQSEMIALIACGHAFGGVRKADFRRYWR
;
A
#
# COMPACT_ATOMS: atom_id res chain seq x y z
N MET A 1 -57.02 69.41 1.50
CA MET A 1 -57.03 67.97 1.84
C MET A 1 -56.97 67.19 0.54
N LEU A 2 -55.81 66.61 0.24
CA LEU A 2 -55.59 65.63 -0.83
C LEU A 2 -54.63 64.58 -0.24
N PRO A 3 -54.90 63.27 -0.30
CA PRO A 3 -53.96 62.27 0.20
C PRO A 3 -52.91 61.99 -0.87
N SER A 4 -51.65 62.13 -0.51
CA SER A 4 -50.51 61.68 -1.32
C SER A 4 -50.40 60.16 -1.24
N LEU A 5 -50.69 59.46 -2.35
CA LEU A 5 -50.39 58.03 -2.50
C LEU A 5 -48.87 57.83 -2.53
N SER A 6 -48.36 57.03 -1.58
CA SER A 6 -46.99 56.52 -1.64
C SER A 6 -46.97 55.21 -2.42
N ILE A 7 -46.39 55.22 -3.62
CA ILE A 7 -46.13 54.02 -4.41
C ILE A 7 -44.91 53.33 -3.82
N SER A 8 -45.11 52.18 -3.19
CA SER A 8 -44.01 51.31 -2.76
C SER A 8 -43.50 50.55 -3.98
N LEU A 9 -42.31 50.89 -4.48
CA LEU A 9 -41.60 50.06 -5.47
C LEU A 9 -41.12 48.78 -4.77
N LEU A 10 -41.77 47.66 -5.07
CA LEU A 10 -41.21 46.34 -4.81
C LEU A 10 -40.04 46.12 -5.78
N GLY A 11 -38.82 46.30 -5.29
CA GLY A 11 -37.62 45.93 -6.00
C GLY A 11 -37.57 44.42 -6.19
N VAL A 12 -37.69 43.95 -7.43
CA VAL A 12 -37.44 42.56 -7.79
C VAL A 12 -35.94 42.32 -7.66
N GLY A 13 -35.54 41.77 -6.51
CA GLY A 13 -34.18 41.27 -6.32
C GLY A 13 -33.97 40.08 -7.26
N ALA A 14 -33.11 40.26 -8.26
CA ALA A 14 -32.64 39.14 -9.08
C ALA A 14 -31.87 38.19 -8.15
N VAL A 15 -32.49 37.06 -7.82
CA VAL A 15 -31.79 35.93 -7.19
C VAL A 15 -30.88 35.36 -8.26
N VAL A 16 -29.63 35.79 -8.27
CA VAL A 16 -28.57 35.12 -9.02
C VAL A 16 -28.34 33.79 -8.32
N ALA A 17 -28.90 32.71 -8.87
CA ALA A 17 -28.55 31.37 -8.47
C ALA A 17 -27.07 31.16 -8.79
N GLN A 18 -26.21 31.32 -7.79
CA GLN A 18 -24.82 30.91 -7.89
C GLN A 18 -24.81 29.40 -8.06
N THR A 19 -24.48 28.92 -9.25
CA THR A 19 -24.13 27.53 -9.45
C THR A 19 -22.86 27.27 -8.62
N GLN A 20 -23.02 26.70 -7.43
CA GLN A 20 -21.90 26.05 -6.75
C GLN A 20 -21.52 24.85 -7.61
N PHE A 21 -20.55 25.04 -8.50
CA PHE A 21 -19.77 23.91 -8.97
C PHE A 21 -19.14 23.32 -7.72
N ALA A 22 -19.49 22.06 -7.41
CA ALA A 22 -18.66 21.30 -6.49
C ALA A 22 -17.24 21.44 -7.02
N ASN A 23 -16.37 22.07 -6.24
CA ASN A 23 -14.96 22.16 -6.57
C ASN A 23 -14.46 20.72 -6.43
N LEU A 24 -14.59 19.93 -7.50
CA LEU A 24 -13.96 18.62 -7.67
C LEU A 24 -12.46 18.87 -7.88
N HIS A 25 -11.86 19.62 -6.98
CA HIS A 25 -10.44 19.73 -6.84
C HIS A 25 -10.05 18.53 -5.99
N TRP A 26 -9.53 17.50 -6.64
CA TRP A 26 -8.78 16.45 -5.95
C TRP A 26 -7.81 17.15 -4.99
N PRO A 27 -7.72 16.77 -3.71
CA PRO A 27 -6.84 17.43 -2.77
C PRO A 27 -5.39 17.12 -3.14
N TYR A 28 -4.86 17.83 -4.14
CA TYR A 28 -3.46 17.79 -4.51
C TYR A 28 -2.70 18.55 -3.44
N ASP A 29 -2.33 17.83 -2.38
CA ASP A 29 -1.21 18.22 -1.55
C ASP A 29 0.11 17.75 -2.22
N PRO A 30 1.27 18.27 -1.79
CA PRO A 30 2.57 17.89 -2.36
C PRO A 30 2.88 16.38 -2.25
N THR A 31 2.25 15.67 -1.32
CA THR A 31 2.41 14.22 -1.14
C THR A 31 1.68 13.46 -2.25
N ILE A 32 0.41 13.78 -2.48
CA ILE A 32 -0.39 13.17 -3.54
C ILE A 32 0.22 13.46 -4.91
N GLU A 33 0.60 14.71 -5.18
CA GLU A 33 1.24 15.11 -6.44
C GLU A 33 2.52 14.30 -6.69
N TYR A 34 3.39 14.18 -5.68
CA TYR A 34 4.62 13.41 -5.80
C TYR A 34 4.37 11.91 -6.03
N LEU A 35 3.46 11.30 -5.28
CA LEU A 35 3.18 9.86 -5.36
C LEU A 35 2.45 9.49 -6.65
N GLU A 36 1.53 10.32 -7.14
CA GLU A 36 0.89 10.11 -8.44
C GLU A 36 1.91 10.29 -9.57
N GLY A 37 2.77 11.30 -9.49
CA GLY A 37 3.87 11.48 -10.43
C GLY A 37 4.82 10.27 -10.45
N LEU A 38 5.14 9.70 -9.28
CA LEU A 38 5.93 8.46 -9.19
C LEU A 38 5.24 7.26 -9.85
N LEU A 39 3.91 7.15 -9.67
CA LEU A 39 3.13 6.01 -10.15
C LEU A 39 2.86 6.06 -11.66
N TYR A 40 2.54 7.23 -12.20
CA TYR A 40 2.01 7.38 -13.56
C TYR A 40 2.96 8.05 -14.55
N GLU A 41 3.86 8.91 -14.08
CA GLU A 41 4.69 9.76 -14.96
C GLU A 41 6.17 9.37 -14.93
N SER A 42 6.64 8.88 -13.79
CA SER A 42 8.03 8.52 -13.56
C SER A 42 8.32 7.06 -13.92
N THR A 43 9.52 6.82 -14.44
CA THR A 43 10.07 5.47 -14.58
C THR A 43 10.93 5.05 -13.39
N ALA A 44 11.09 5.92 -12.37
CA ALA A 44 12.03 5.70 -11.28
C ALA A 44 11.73 4.41 -10.51
N MET A 45 10.45 4.08 -10.29
CA MET A 45 10.08 2.85 -9.62
C MET A 45 9.87 1.70 -10.61
N SER A 46 9.12 1.91 -11.70
CA SER A 46 8.84 0.85 -12.68
C SER A 46 10.09 0.27 -13.34
N SER A 47 11.15 1.06 -13.54
CA SER A 47 12.42 0.58 -14.10
C SER A 47 13.16 -0.41 -13.18
N LEU A 48 12.96 -0.34 -11.86
CA LEU A 48 13.61 -1.25 -10.90
C LEU A 48 13.07 -2.67 -10.99
N ALA A 49 11.80 -2.83 -11.38
CA ALA A 49 11.12 -4.11 -11.48
C ALA A 49 10.84 -4.55 -12.93
N ALA A 50 11.21 -3.73 -13.92
CA ALA A 50 10.85 -3.90 -15.32
C ALA A 50 11.22 -5.29 -15.86
N ASN A 51 10.35 -5.83 -16.71
CA ASN A 51 10.52 -7.13 -17.37
C ASN A 51 10.75 -8.27 -16.38
N CYS A 52 10.11 -8.20 -15.21
CA CYS A 52 10.22 -9.21 -14.15
C CYS A 52 11.67 -9.51 -13.77
N VAL A 53 12.51 -8.47 -13.64
CA VAL A 53 13.95 -8.65 -13.46
C VAL A 53 14.28 -9.55 -12.26
N GLU A 54 15.16 -10.52 -12.51
CA GLU A 54 15.59 -11.49 -11.51
C GLU A 54 16.50 -10.85 -10.46
N ARG A 55 16.35 -11.29 -9.21
CA ARG A 55 17.19 -10.89 -8.08
C ARG A 55 17.21 -11.98 -7.02
N ASN A 56 18.41 -12.44 -6.66
CA ASN A 56 18.62 -13.40 -5.58
C ASN A 56 17.79 -14.70 -5.69
N ASP A 57 17.76 -15.34 -6.86
CA ASP A 57 16.95 -16.55 -7.14
C ASP A 57 15.43 -16.35 -7.06
N THR A 58 14.95 -15.10 -7.10
CA THR A 58 13.54 -14.70 -7.27
C THR A 58 13.48 -13.52 -8.25
N THR A 59 12.43 -12.70 -8.22
CA THR A 59 12.37 -11.41 -8.94
C THR A 59 12.29 -10.22 -7.97
N VAL A 60 12.59 -9.01 -8.46
CA VAL A 60 12.35 -7.77 -7.70
C VAL A 60 10.87 -7.63 -7.35
N SER A 61 9.99 -7.85 -8.34
CA SER A 61 8.54 -7.81 -8.15
C SER A 61 8.05 -8.76 -7.06
N ALA A 62 8.53 -10.02 -7.04
CA ALA A 62 8.16 -10.99 -6.01
C ALA A 62 8.60 -10.53 -4.61
N GLN A 63 9.77 -9.90 -4.51
CA GLN A 63 10.27 -9.35 -3.23
C GLN A 63 9.47 -8.13 -2.78
N TRP A 64 8.94 -7.32 -3.70
CA TRP A 64 8.04 -6.20 -3.40
C TRP A 64 6.67 -6.67 -2.88
N VAL A 65 6.08 -7.68 -3.53
CA VAL A 65 4.85 -8.31 -3.02
C VAL A 65 5.07 -8.89 -1.63
N ARG A 66 6.20 -9.56 -1.42
CA ARG A 66 6.53 -10.18 -0.14
C ARG A 66 6.69 -9.15 0.99
N ILE A 67 7.46 -8.07 0.78
CA ILE A 67 7.59 -7.05 1.83
C ILE A 67 6.26 -6.37 2.14
N GLY A 68 5.44 -6.09 1.12
CA GLY A 68 4.12 -5.50 1.31
C GLY A 68 3.19 -6.39 2.13
N TYR A 69 3.20 -7.70 1.87
CA TYR A 69 2.44 -8.65 2.69
C TYR A 69 2.98 -8.70 4.13
N HIS A 70 4.29 -8.83 4.32
CA HIS A 70 4.85 -8.99 5.66
C HIS A 70 4.64 -7.77 6.55
N ASP A 71 4.80 -6.56 6.01
CA ASP A 71 4.51 -5.31 6.74
C ASP A 71 3.03 -5.27 7.15
N MET A 72 2.12 -5.51 6.18
CA MET A 72 0.67 -5.52 6.40
C MET A 72 0.19 -6.60 7.38
N SER A 73 0.79 -7.79 7.34
CA SER A 73 0.27 -8.99 8.02
C SER A 73 0.36 -8.96 9.55
N THR A 74 0.99 -7.93 10.12
CA THR A 74 0.99 -7.64 11.56
C THR A 74 -0.31 -6.97 12.02
N HIS A 75 -1.20 -6.61 11.09
CA HIS A 75 -2.47 -5.97 11.44
C HIS A 75 -3.32 -6.84 12.36
N ASN A 76 -3.93 -6.20 13.36
CA ASN A 76 -4.90 -6.81 14.25
C ASN A 76 -6.20 -6.00 14.27
N ILE A 77 -7.29 -6.60 13.76
CA ILE A 77 -8.61 -5.97 13.71
C ILE A 77 -9.20 -5.62 15.09
N HIS A 78 -8.74 -6.26 16.16
CA HIS A 78 -9.32 -6.09 17.49
C HIS A 78 -8.80 -4.84 18.22
N ASP A 79 -7.54 -4.46 17.99
CA ASP A 79 -6.92 -3.30 18.62
C ASP A 79 -6.42 -2.24 17.61
N GLY A 80 -6.49 -2.54 16.31
CA GLY A 80 -6.10 -1.64 15.23
C GLY A 80 -4.59 -1.46 15.08
N THR A 81 -3.78 -2.30 15.72
CA THR A 81 -2.32 -2.24 15.61
C THR A 81 -1.81 -2.85 14.31
N GLY A 82 -0.54 -2.57 13.96
CA GLY A 82 0.14 -3.08 12.77
C GLY A 82 -0.48 -2.61 11.47
N GLY A 83 -0.20 -3.35 10.39
CA GLY A 83 -0.67 -3.03 9.05
C GLY A 83 0.43 -2.45 8.17
N LEU A 84 0.03 -1.93 7.01
CA LEU A 84 0.96 -1.43 6.00
C LEU A 84 1.44 -0.02 6.39
N ASP A 85 2.36 0.03 7.36
CA ASP A 85 2.86 1.24 8.02
C ASP A 85 4.40 1.36 7.99
N ALA A 86 5.06 0.48 7.22
CA ALA A 86 6.51 0.35 7.12
C ALA A 86 7.22 0.11 8.47
N SER A 87 6.53 -0.48 9.45
CA SER A 87 7.12 -1.00 10.68
C SER A 87 8.15 -2.10 10.41
N ILE A 88 8.05 -2.82 9.28
CA ILE A 88 9.00 -3.87 8.88
C ILE A 88 10.47 -3.44 8.86
N ARG A 89 10.75 -2.13 8.72
CA ARG A 89 12.10 -1.54 8.83
C ARG A 89 12.77 -1.84 10.18
N PHE A 90 11.98 -2.04 11.22
CA PHE A 90 12.42 -2.33 12.59
C PHE A 90 12.34 -3.82 12.95
N GLU A 91 11.99 -4.69 11.99
CA GLU A 91 11.59 -6.08 12.26
C GLU A 91 12.38 -7.12 11.45
N LEU A 92 13.44 -6.68 10.77
CA LEU A 92 14.22 -7.51 9.84
C LEU A 92 15.02 -8.64 10.51
N ASP A 93 15.14 -8.61 11.84
CA ASP A 93 15.82 -9.61 12.66
C ASP A 93 14.88 -10.72 13.16
N ARG A 94 13.57 -10.57 12.98
CA ARG A 94 12.58 -11.57 13.38
C ARG A 94 12.63 -12.80 12.48
N GLY A 95 12.42 -13.98 13.08
CA GLY A 95 12.33 -15.25 12.34
C GLY A 95 11.25 -15.25 11.26
N GLU A 96 10.14 -14.56 11.54
CA GLU A 96 8.99 -14.39 10.64
C GLU A 96 9.33 -13.54 9.38
N ASN A 97 10.43 -12.78 9.40
CA ASN A 97 10.89 -11.90 8.32
C ASN A 97 12.19 -12.38 7.64
N VAL A 98 12.48 -13.69 7.71
CA VAL A 98 13.72 -14.27 7.17
C VAL A 98 13.96 -13.93 5.69
N GLY A 99 15.22 -13.68 5.33
CA GLY A 99 15.68 -13.54 3.96
C GLY A 99 16.10 -12.11 3.57
N ILE A 100 16.94 -12.00 2.53
CA ILE A 100 17.52 -10.71 2.12
C ILE A 100 16.51 -9.81 1.40
N GLY A 101 15.44 -10.39 0.85
CA GLY A 101 14.48 -9.69 0.00
C GLY A 101 13.85 -8.48 0.66
N MET A 102 13.50 -8.55 1.95
CA MET A 102 12.92 -7.41 2.69
C MET A 102 13.85 -6.20 2.69
N ARG A 103 15.12 -6.43 3.04
CA ARG A 103 16.13 -5.38 3.05
C ARG A 103 16.38 -4.81 1.65
N ARG A 104 16.44 -5.67 0.63
CA ARG A 104 16.61 -5.23 -0.76
C ARG A 104 15.43 -4.39 -1.24
N SER A 105 14.19 -4.76 -0.90
CA SER A 105 13.02 -3.95 -1.24
C SER A 105 13.05 -2.58 -0.55
N LEU A 106 13.46 -2.49 0.73
CA LEU A 106 13.63 -1.19 1.40
C LEU A 106 14.72 -0.34 0.74
N GLU A 107 15.83 -0.95 0.31
CA GLU A 107 16.89 -0.27 -0.44
C GLU A 107 16.40 0.28 -1.79
N ASP A 108 15.49 -0.43 -2.47
CA ASP A 108 14.87 0.04 -3.73
C ASP A 108 14.08 1.35 -3.51
N PHE A 109 13.40 1.46 -2.38
CA PHE A 109 12.47 2.57 -2.10
C PHE A 109 13.14 3.78 -1.45
N ILE A 110 14.30 3.61 -0.79
CA ILE A 110 14.89 4.67 0.05
C ILE A 110 15.18 5.97 -0.72
N ALA A 111 15.57 5.88 -1.99
CA ALA A 111 15.84 7.05 -2.84
C ALA A 111 14.56 7.82 -3.25
N LEU A 112 13.41 7.16 -3.16
CA LEU A 112 12.10 7.71 -3.49
C LEU A 112 11.37 8.26 -2.26
N GLN A 113 11.85 7.98 -1.05
CA GLN A 113 11.23 8.50 0.17
C GLN A 113 11.42 10.01 0.27
N ARG A 114 10.41 10.72 0.78
CA ARG A 114 10.48 12.15 1.09
C ARG A 114 9.98 12.38 2.52
N THR A 115 10.26 13.55 3.10
CA THR A 115 9.74 13.91 4.43
C THR A 115 8.21 13.95 4.48
N TYR A 116 7.58 14.15 3.33
CA TYR A 116 6.13 14.20 3.14
C TYR A 116 5.57 12.97 2.40
N ALA A 117 6.41 12.03 1.92
CA ALA A 117 5.96 10.81 1.25
C ALA A 117 6.56 9.59 1.97
N SER A 118 5.69 8.82 2.62
CA SER A 118 6.07 7.75 3.53
C SER A 118 6.67 6.55 2.80
N MET A 119 7.52 5.79 3.50
CA MET A 119 7.96 4.48 3.01
C MET A 119 6.78 3.52 2.88
N ALA A 120 5.80 3.59 3.79
CA ALA A 120 4.60 2.78 3.73
C ALA A 120 3.85 2.93 2.40
N ASP A 121 3.76 4.17 1.88
CA ASP A 121 3.20 4.44 0.56
C ASP A 121 4.06 3.87 -0.58
N LEU A 122 5.38 3.91 -0.47
CA LEU A 122 6.28 3.31 -1.46
C LEU A 122 6.21 1.78 -1.47
N ILE A 123 6.10 1.14 -0.30
CA ILE A 123 5.87 -0.31 -0.20
C ILE A 123 4.55 -0.67 -0.88
N ALA A 124 3.47 0.07 -0.58
CA ALA A 124 2.17 -0.14 -1.19
C ALA A 124 2.22 0.01 -2.72
N MET A 125 2.89 1.06 -3.20
CA MET A 125 3.04 1.33 -4.62
C MET A 125 3.90 0.25 -5.30
N GLY A 126 4.92 -0.28 -4.62
CA GLY A 126 5.70 -1.42 -5.08
C GLY A 126 4.83 -2.65 -5.35
N VAL A 127 3.89 -2.96 -4.46
CA VAL A 127 2.92 -4.06 -4.69
C VAL A 127 2.04 -3.78 -5.92
N VAL A 128 1.55 -2.54 -6.07
CA VAL A 128 0.73 -2.13 -7.23
C VAL A 128 1.48 -2.29 -8.55
N LEU A 129 2.79 -2.00 -8.57
CA LEU A 129 3.63 -2.12 -9.76
C LEU A 129 4.21 -3.53 -9.97
N ALA A 130 4.22 -4.40 -8.97
CA ALA A 130 4.93 -5.67 -9.04
C ALA A 130 4.41 -6.60 -10.15
N TYR A 131 3.10 -6.87 -10.19
CA TYR A 131 2.50 -7.74 -11.21
C TYR A 131 2.58 -7.14 -12.61
N PRO A 132 2.24 -5.85 -12.83
CA PRO A 132 2.36 -5.24 -14.15
C PRO A 132 3.79 -5.19 -14.69
N SER A 133 4.79 -5.09 -13.80
CA SER A 133 6.20 -5.16 -14.20
C SER A 133 6.61 -6.53 -14.75
N CYS A 134 5.80 -7.56 -14.51
CA CYS A 134 5.94 -8.92 -15.07
C CYS A 134 4.92 -9.21 -16.19
N GLY A 135 4.28 -8.19 -16.76
CA GLY A 135 3.39 -8.33 -17.91
C GLY A 135 1.90 -8.54 -17.60
N ALA A 136 1.50 -8.48 -16.32
CA ALA A 136 0.08 -8.44 -15.98
C ALA A 136 -0.55 -7.09 -16.39
N PRO A 137 -1.88 -7.02 -16.62
CA PRO A 137 -2.55 -5.75 -16.79
C PRO A 137 -2.37 -4.85 -15.56
N PHE A 138 -2.19 -3.54 -15.78
CA PHE A 138 -2.15 -2.57 -14.69
C PHE A 138 -3.56 -2.26 -14.19
N PHE A 139 -3.77 -2.39 -12.88
CA PHE A 139 -5.02 -2.07 -12.20
C PHE A 139 -4.76 -0.96 -11.16
N PRO A 140 -5.26 0.27 -11.35
CA PRO A 140 -5.00 1.38 -10.42
C PRO A 140 -5.86 1.25 -9.17
N SER A 141 -5.40 0.49 -8.18
CA SER A 141 -6.01 0.39 -6.84
C SER A 141 -5.12 1.03 -5.75
N TYR A 142 -4.37 2.07 -6.12
CA TYR A 142 -3.49 2.78 -5.19
C TYR A 142 -4.23 3.89 -4.44
N ARG A 143 -4.04 3.94 -3.12
CA ARG A 143 -4.45 5.05 -2.25
C ARG A 143 -3.23 5.50 -1.48
N ALA A 144 -2.91 6.79 -1.50
CA ALA A 144 -1.78 7.37 -0.77
C ALA A 144 -2.22 7.90 0.61
N GLY A 145 -1.25 8.34 1.41
CA GLY A 145 -1.46 8.97 2.71
C GLY A 145 -1.15 8.06 3.90
N ARG A 146 -0.42 6.96 3.70
CA ARG A 146 0.03 6.12 4.81
C ARG A 146 1.03 6.88 5.66
N VAL A 147 1.02 6.60 6.96
CA VAL A 147 1.95 7.17 7.93
C VAL A 147 2.96 6.11 8.31
N ASP A 148 4.24 6.50 8.29
CA ASP A 148 5.33 5.63 8.71
C ASP A 148 5.27 5.37 10.23
N ALA A 149 5.31 4.09 10.62
CA ALA A 149 5.54 3.68 11.99
C ALA A 149 6.91 4.17 12.49
N THR A 150 6.98 4.47 13.78
CA THR A 150 8.20 4.96 14.45
C THR A 150 8.92 3.88 15.26
N SER A 151 8.33 2.69 15.36
CA SER A 151 8.86 1.52 16.04
C SER A 151 8.37 0.25 15.38
N ALA A 152 8.92 -0.88 15.80
CA ALA A 152 8.41 -2.19 15.41
C ALA A 152 6.95 -2.39 15.85
N GLY A 153 6.15 -3.06 15.03
CA GLY A 153 4.79 -3.50 15.33
C GLY A 153 4.78 -4.81 16.13
N PRO A 154 3.60 -5.37 16.45
CA PRO A 154 3.51 -6.70 17.06
C PRO A 154 3.99 -7.79 16.09
N PRO A 155 4.49 -8.94 16.59
CA PRO A 155 4.70 -10.10 15.73
C PRO A 155 3.35 -10.63 15.24
N GLY A 156 3.32 -11.26 14.07
CA GLY A 156 2.04 -11.61 13.45
C GLY A 156 2.11 -12.33 12.12
N VAL A 157 3.24 -12.26 11.42
CA VAL A 157 3.41 -12.86 10.10
C VAL A 157 3.25 -14.39 10.19
N PRO A 158 2.48 -15.04 9.29
CA PRO A 158 2.41 -16.50 9.23
C PRO A 158 3.76 -17.14 8.86
N GLU A 159 4.14 -18.18 9.59
CA GLU A 159 5.38 -18.92 9.34
C GLU A 159 5.08 -20.28 8.69
N PRO A 160 5.91 -20.75 7.75
CA PRO A 160 5.58 -21.91 6.91
C PRO A 160 5.52 -23.25 7.67
N GLN A 161 5.97 -23.31 8.93
CA GLN A 161 5.88 -24.52 9.77
C GLN A 161 4.61 -24.56 10.63
N GLN A 162 3.84 -23.46 10.68
CA GLN A 162 2.61 -23.39 11.46
C GLN A 162 1.51 -24.23 10.79
N ASP A 163 0.59 -24.77 11.58
CA ASP A 163 -0.53 -25.54 11.05
C ASP A 163 -1.59 -24.65 10.39
N VAL A 164 -2.52 -25.28 9.66
CA VAL A 164 -3.58 -24.58 8.92
C VAL A 164 -4.49 -23.79 9.86
N GLN A 165 -4.75 -24.30 11.07
CA GLN A 165 -5.63 -23.63 12.03
C GLN A 165 -5.01 -22.32 12.53
N THR A 166 -3.72 -22.33 12.82
CA THR A 166 -2.93 -21.14 13.17
C THR A 166 -2.94 -20.11 12.05
N HIS A 167 -2.86 -20.55 10.79
CA HIS A 167 -2.95 -19.65 9.63
C HIS A 167 -4.35 -19.01 9.54
N ILE A 168 -5.43 -19.79 9.69
CA ILE A 168 -6.80 -19.27 9.68
C ILE A 168 -6.97 -18.18 10.74
N GLU A 169 -6.47 -18.39 11.96
CA GLU A 169 -6.56 -17.43 13.06
C GLU A 169 -5.73 -16.16 12.79
N LYS A 170 -4.51 -16.30 12.25
CA LYS A 170 -3.67 -15.15 11.87
C LYS A 170 -4.31 -14.31 10.78
N PHE A 171 -4.85 -14.92 9.72
CA PHE A 171 -5.52 -14.19 8.65
C PHE A 171 -6.83 -13.56 9.13
N ALA A 172 -7.56 -14.20 10.04
CA ALA A 172 -8.73 -13.59 10.67
C ALA A 172 -8.35 -12.31 11.46
N ASN A 173 -7.22 -12.32 12.19
CA ASN A 173 -6.71 -11.12 12.87
C ASN A 173 -6.31 -10.01 11.89
N GLN A 174 -5.80 -10.37 10.70
CA GLN A 174 -5.51 -9.42 9.61
C GLN A 174 -6.78 -8.84 8.97
N GLY A 175 -7.95 -9.42 9.27
CA GLY A 175 -9.25 -9.01 8.72
C GLY A 175 -9.69 -9.77 7.47
N PHE A 176 -9.06 -10.91 7.17
CA PHE A 176 -9.43 -11.76 6.04
C PHE A 176 -10.26 -12.96 6.46
N ASP A 177 -11.26 -13.30 5.65
CA ASP A 177 -11.92 -14.59 5.77
C ASP A 177 -11.08 -15.73 5.17
N GLN A 178 -11.54 -16.98 5.32
CA GLN A 178 -10.80 -18.15 4.84
C GLN A 178 -10.66 -18.18 3.30
N SER A 179 -11.64 -17.67 2.56
CA SER A 179 -11.58 -17.62 1.09
C SER A 179 -10.56 -16.58 0.64
N GLU A 180 -10.52 -15.42 1.29
CA GLU A 180 -9.55 -14.36 1.06
C GLU A 180 -8.13 -14.81 1.44
N MET A 181 -7.97 -15.53 2.57
CA MET A 181 -6.71 -16.18 2.94
C MET A 181 -6.22 -17.10 1.81
N ILE A 182 -7.07 -18.00 1.31
CA ILE A 182 -6.71 -18.93 0.22
C ILE A 182 -6.32 -18.15 -1.03
N ALA A 183 -7.08 -17.11 -1.40
CA ALA A 183 -6.80 -16.28 -2.57
C ALA A 183 -5.45 -15.57 -2.45
N LEU A 184 -5.16 -14.96 -1.29
CA LEU A 184 -3.88 -14.29 -1.03
C LEU A 184 -2.70 -15.27 -1.09
N ILE A 185 -2.82 -16.43 -0.45
CA ILE A 185 -1.78 -17.46 -0.45
C ILE A 185 -1.55 -18.00 -1.86
N ALA A 186 -2.61 -18.38 -2.59
CA ALA A 186 -2.50 -18.97 -3.91
C ALA A 186 -1.88 -18.01 -4.93
N CYS A 187 -2.38 -16.77 -4.99
CA CYS A 187 -1.86 -15.76 -5.93
C CYS A 187 -0.45 -15.31 -5.54
N GLY A 188 -0.21 -15.07 -4.24
CA GLY A 188 1.09 -14.65 -3.74
C GLY A 188 2.17 -15.71 -3.97
N HIS A 189 1.88 -16.99 -3.73
CA HIS A 189 2.84 -18.08 -3.92
C HIS A 189 3.01 -18.49 -5.39
N ALA A 190 2.02 -18.27 -6.26
CA ALA A 190 2.19 -18.45 -7.70
C ALA A 190 3.17 -17.43 -8.30
N PHE A 191 3.24 -16.24 -7.71
CA PHE A 191 4.14 -15.15 -8.12
C PHE A 191 5.49 -15.16 -7.39
N GLY A 192 5.49 -15.67 -6.16
CA GLY A 192 6.65 -15.71 -5.28
C GLY A 192 7.66 -16.80 -5.60
N GLY A 193 8.77 -16.79 -4.85
CA GLY A 193 9.80 -17.82 -4.90
C GLY A 193 10.46 -17.99 -3.54
N VAL A 194 11.01 -19.17 -3.30
CA VAL A 194 11.72 -19.51 -2.05
C VAL A 194 13.21 -19.63 -2.33
N ARG A 195 14.02 -18.95 -1.53
CA ARG A 195 15.47 -18.99 -1.64
C ARG A 195 16.03 -20.07 -0.74
N LYS A 196 16.77 -21.03 -1.31
CA LYS A 196 17.45 -22.09 -0.55
C LYS A 196 18.35 -21.54 0.55
N ALA A 197 19.02 -20.40 0.29
CA ALA A 197 19.90 -19.75 1.26
C ALA A 197 19.19 -19.37 2.57
N ASP A 198 17.89 -19.06 2.50
CA ASP A 198 17.09 -18.61 3.64
C ASP A 198 16.54 -19.80 4.46
N PHE A 199 16.37 -20.96 3.82
CA PHE A 199 15.72 -22.15 4.40
C PHE A 199 16.56 -23.43 4.33
N ARG A 200 17.90 -23.30 4.42
CA ARG A 200 18.85 -24.43 4.27
C ARG A 200 18.53 -25.67 5.11
N ARG A 201 17.92 -25.50 6.28
CA ARG A 201 17.57 -26.62 7.18
C ARG A 201 16.54 -27.58 6.57
N TYR A 202 15.71 -27.11 5.65
CA TYR A 202 14.58 -27.86 5.09
C TYR A 202 14.89 -28.55 3.74
N TRP A 203 16.11 -28.40 3.22
CA TRP A 203 16.51 -28.86 1.87
C TRP A 203 17.55 -30.00 1.90
N ARG A 204 17.41 -30.94 2.85
CA ARG A 204 18.29 -32.12 2.98
C ARG A 204 17.84 -33.27 2.10
#